data_AF-A0A954BDI1-F1
#
_entry.id   AF-A0A954BDI1-F1
#
_cell.length_a   1.000
_cell.length_b   1.000
_cell.length_c   1.000
_cell.angle_alpha   90.00
_cell.angle_beta   90.00
_cell.angle_gamma   90.00
#
_symmetry.space_group_name_H-M   'P 1'
#
loop_
_entity.id
_entity.type
_entity.pdbx_description
1 polymer ?
#
loop_
_entity_poly.entity_id
_entity_poly.type
_entity_poly.pdbx_seq_one_letter_code
_entity_poly.pdbx_strand_id
1 'polypeptide(L)'
;MQRVLIVIAAALAALVAYFLATIIPLSGAFAHLENRLVDQCDSVTVAPGTEDVTIDPDTNLAFITAADRRGWYNKSGEEGAAPSNGVYAMTVSSPHEVRLVSPPMDDFLPHGESLWRGPNGEKRLFVINHPTKGGQYV
;
A
#
# COMPACT_ATOMS: atom_id res chain seq x y z
N MET A 1 -28.50 41.86 5.80
CA MET A 1 -27.45 41.32 4.91
C MET A 1 -26.05 41.42 5.52
N GLN A 2 -25.58 42.58 5.97
CA GLN A 2 -24.24 42.74 6.57
C GLN A 2 -23.95 41.78 7.76
N ARG A 3 -24.88 41.62 8.70
CA ARG A 3 -24.72 40.68 9.83
C ARG A 3 -24.59 39.21 9.38
N VAL A 4 -25.33 38.83 8.34
CA VAL A 4 -25.27 37.48 7.76
C VAL A 4 -23.93 37.25 7.09
N LEU A 5 -23.44 38.23 6.33
CA LEU A 5 -22.12 38.17 5.70
C LEU A 5 -20.99 38.05 6.73
N ILE A 6 -21.08 38.76 7.86
CA ILE A 6 -20.11 38.66 8.95
C ILE A 6 -20.11 37.26 9.56
N VAL A 7 -21.28 36.68 9.82
CA VAL A 7 -21.38 35.32 10.37
C VAL A 7 -20.80 34.29 9.40
N ILE A 8 -21.12 34.39 8.10
CA ILE A 8 -20.55 33.50 7.07
C ILE A 8 -19.03 33.63 7.01
N ALA A 9 -18.51 34.86 7.01
CA ALA A 9 -17.07 35.10 6.99
C ALA A 9 -16.38 34.52 8.23
N ALA A 10 -16.98 34.69 9.42
CA ALA A 10 -16.46 34.11 10.66
C ALA A 10 -16.46 32.58 10.64
N ALA A 11 -17.53 31.96 10.12
CA ALA A 11 -17.62 30.51 9.99
C ALA A 11 -16.56 29.96 9.02
N LEU A 12 -16.36 30.62 7.88
CA LEU A 12 -15.33 30.23 6.92
C LEU A 12 -13.93 30.37 7.51
N ALA A 13 -13.66 31.48 8.22
CA ALA A 13 -12.39 31.70 8.89
C ALA A 13 -12.11 30.62 9.95
N ALA A 14 -13.13 30.22 10.73
CA ALA A 14 -13.01 29.12 11.69
C ALA A 14 -12.71 27.78 11.01
N LEU A 15 -13.36 27.48 9.88
CA LEU A 15 -13.10 26.26 9.11
C LEU A 15 -11.66 26.23 8.57
N VAL A 16 -11.19 27.35 8.02
CA VAL A 16 -9.80 27.48 7.55
C VAL A 16 -8.84 27.31 8.72
N ALA A 17 -9.09 27.96 9.86
CA ALA A 17 -8.25 27.82 11.04
C ALA A 17 -8.18 26.36 11.53
N TYR A 18 -9.31 25.65 11.57
CA TYR A 18 -9.35 24.22 11.90
C TYR A 18 -8.55 23.38 10.89
N PHE A 19 -8.73 23.62 9.60
CA PHE A 19 -7.98 22.91 8.56
C PHE A 19 -6.47 23.10 8.71
N LEU A 20 -6.03 24.35 8.92
CA LEU A 20 -4.61 24.68 9.11
C LEU A 20 -4.05 24.09 10.40
N ALA A 21 -4.82 24.10 11.49
CA ALA A 21 -4.37 23.64 12.80
C ALA A 21 -4.43 22.10 12.97
N THR A 22 -5.21 21.40 12.16
CA THR A 22 -5.47 19.96 12.34
C THR A 22 -5.10 19.14 11.13
N ILE A 23 -5.70 19.42 9.97
CA ILE A 23 -5.54 18.56 8.79
C ILE A 23 -4.12 18.64 8.25
N ILE A 24 -3.56 19.85 8.16
CA ILE A 24 -2.19 20.04 7.67
C ILE A 24 -1.16 19.28 8.53
N PRO A 25 -1.12 19.42 9.87
CA PRO A 25 -0.17 18.66 10.68
C PRO A 25 -0.37 17.14 10.58
N LEU A 26 -1.62 16.66 10.61
CA LEU A 26 -1.91 15.22 10.56
C LEU A 26 -1.56 14.58 9.21
N SER A 27 -1.63 15.34 8.12
CA SER A 27 -1.21 14.86 6.80
C SER A 27 0.31 14.63 6.67
N GLY A 28 1.12 15.19 7.58
CA GLY A 28 2.57 15.18 7.47
C GLY A 28 3.13 16.06 6.34
N ALA A 29 2.33 16.95 5.73
CA ALA A 29 2.75 17.79 4.60
C ALA A 29 3.99 18.66 4.87
N PHE A 30 4.28 18.97 6.13
CA PHE A 30 5.45 19.72 6.57
C PHE A 30 6.34 18.93 7.53
N ALA A 31 6.22 17.59 7.53
CA ALA A 31 7.10 16.75 8.34
C ALA A 31 8.55 16.93 7.89
N HIS A 32 9.44 17.22 8.84
CA HIS A 32 10.87 17.25 8.57
C HIS A 32 11.41 15.82 8.55
N LEU A 33 12.03 15.42 7.45
CA LEU A 33 12.69 14.13 7.32
C LEU A 33 14.19 14.31 7.54
N GLU A 34 14.71 13.74 8.64
CA GLU A 34 16.14 13.64 8.85
C GLU A 34 16.70 12.50 7.99
N ASN A 35 17.68 12.80 7.15
CA ASN A 35 18.34 11.78 6.35
C ASN A 35 19.09 10.81 7.28
N ARG A 36 18.71 9.54 7.23
CA ARG A 36 19.42 8.41 7.85
C ARG A 36 20.00 7.57 6.73
N LEU A 37 21.30 7.71 6.49
CA LEU A 37 21.99 6.95 5.46
C LEU A 37 22.38 5.58 6.01
N VAL A 38 22.26 4.57 5.17
CA VAL A 38 22.87 3.25 5.34
C VAL A 38 24.09 3.17 4.42
N ASP A 39 25.03 2.29 4.72
CA ASP A 39 26.27 2.18 3.94
C ASP A 39 26.02 1.78 2.48
N GLN A 40 24.97 1.00 2.23
CA GLN A 40 24.57 0.52 0.90
C GLN A 40 23.04 0.51 0.79
N CYS A 41 22.51 1.02 -0.32
CA CYS A 41 21.09 1.05 -0.62
C CYS A 41 20.90 0.86 -2.12
N ASP A 42 20.35 -0.28 -2.52
CA ASP A 42 20.10 -0.63 -3.91
C ASP A 42 18.60 -0.76 -4.18
N SER A 43 18.16 -0.24 -5.32
CA SER A 43 16.76 -0.38 -5.73
C SER A 43 16.46 -1.80 -6.20
N VAL A 44 15.42 -2.40 -5.65
CA VAL A 44 14.87 -3.69 -6.11
C VAL A 44 13.57 -3.43 -6.84
N THR A 45 13.48 -3.84 -8.10
CA THR A 45 12.25 -3.73 -8.90
C THR A 45 11.41 -4.98 -8.73
N VAL A 46 10.20 -4.84 -8.17
CA VAL A 46 9.23 -5.94 -7.98
C VAL A 46 8.09 -5.82 -8.97
N ALA A 47 7.15 -4.90 -8.73
CA ALA A 47 6.02 -4.59 -9.60
C ALA A 47 5.46 -3.20 -9.23
N PRO A 48 4.70 -2.54 -10.11
CA PRO A 48 4.04 -1.29 -9.76
C PRO A 48 3.07 -1.48 -8.58
N GLY A 49 3.07 -0.52 -7.65
CA GLY A 49 2.18 -0.56 -6.49
C GLY A 49 2.56 -1.58 -5.43
N THR A 50 3.87 -1.89 -5.28
CA THR A 50 4.40 -2.56 -4.08
C THR A 50 3.98 -1.80 -2.83
N GLU A 51 3.41 -2.50 -1.85
CA GLU A 51 2.84 -1.86 -0.65
C GLU A 51 3.34 -2.46 0.65
N ASP A 52 3.33 -3.79 0.79
CA ASP A 52 3.75 -4.46 2.03
C ASP A 52 4.78 -5.57 1.76
N VAL A 53 5.57 -5.89 2.78
CA VAL A 53 6.61 -6.93 2.75
C VAL A 53 6.73 -7.64 4.09
N THR A 54 6.62 -8.96 4.08
CA THR A 54 6.93 -9.81 5.23
C THR A 54 8.10 -10.75 4.91
N ILE A 55 9.07 -10.81 5.82
CA ILE A 55 10.22 -11.71 5.72
C ILE A 55 10.01 -12.91 6.65
N ASP A 56 10.11 -14.11 6.08
CA ASP A 56 10.18 -15.35 6.84
C ASP A 56 11.60 -15.60 7.35
N PRO A 57 11.87 -15.48 8.66
CA PRO A 57 13.24 -15.57 9.17
C PRO A 57 13.84 -16.98 9.08
N ASP A 58 13.03 -18.03 8.94
CA ASP A 58 13.58 -19.40 8.87
C ASP A 58 14.11 -19.72 7.47
N THR A 59 13.52 -19.10 6.43
CA THR A 59 13.88 -19.35 5.02
C THR A 59 14.60 -18.17 4.35
N ASN A 60 14.61 -17.00 4.99
CA ASN A 60 15.05 -15.72 4.41
C ASN A 60 14.33 -15.37 3.10
N LEU A 61 13.08 -15.83 2.94
CA LEU A 61 12.20 -15.40 1.86
C LEU A 61 11.45 -14.14 2.29
N ALA A 62 11.53 -13.11 1.46
CA ALA A 62 10.64 -11.96 1.52
C ALA A 62 9.44 -12.25 0.62
N PHE A 63 8.23 -12.11 1.17
CA PHE A 63 6.98 -12.01 0.41
C PHE A 63 6.65 -10.53 0.24
N ILE A 64 6.16 -10.13 -0.93
CA ILE A 64 5.90 -8.74 -1.28
C ILE A 64 4.57 -8.66 -2.00
N THR A 65 3.63 -7.86 -1.49
CA THR A 65 2.38 -7.59 -2.19
C THR A 65 2.53 -6.41 -3.13
N ALA A 66 1.93 -6.52 -4.32
CA ALA A 66 1.89 -5.43 -5.28
C ALA A 66 0.54 -5.37 -5.99
N ALA A 67 -0.01 -4.16 -6.10
CA ALA A 67 -1.24 -3.89 -6.84
C ALA A 67 -1.15 -2.56 -7.59
N ASP A 68 -1.17 -2.59 -8.93
CA ASP A 68 -1.21 -1.39 -9.74
C ASP A 68 -2.62 -0.79 -9.79
N ARG A 69 -3.04 -0.15 -8.70
CA ARG A 69 -4.36 0.48 -8.60
C ARG A 69 -4.55 1.57 -9.65
N ARG A 70 -3.49 2.27 -10.06
CA ARG A 70 -3.60 3.35 -11.05
C ARG A 70 -3.76 2.80 -12.46
N GLY A 71 -3.04 1.73 -12.79
CA GLY A 71 -3.18 1.00 -14.04
C GLY A 71 -4.51 0.25 -14.15
N TRP A 72 -5.01 -0.28 -13.03
CA TRP A 72 -6.30 -0.97 -12.94
C TRP A 72 -7.48 -0.06 -13.29
N TYR A 73 -7.51 1.15 -12.73
CA TYR A 73 -8.54 2.16 -13.00
C TYR A 73 -8.10 3.15 -14.08
N ASN A 74 -7.81 2.65 -15.29
CA ASN A 74 -7.47 3.53 -16.41
C ASN A 74 -8.52 4.66 -16.59
N LYS A 75 -8.17 5.75 -17.29
CA LYS A 75 -9.00 6.98 -17.40
C LYS A 75 -10.45 6.76 -17.90
N SER A 76 -10.76 5.58 -18.43
CA SER A 76 -12.08 5.18 -18.93
C SER A 76 -12.92 4.42 -17.90
N GLY A 77 -12.37 4.06 -16.74
CA GLY A 77 -13.08 3.27 -15.71
C GLY A 77 -13.31 1.80 -16.10
N GLU A 78 -12.65 1.32 -17.14
CA GLU A 78 -12.75 -0.08 -17.57
C GLU A 78 -11.81 -0.96 -16.74
N GLU A 79 -12.27 -2.17 -16.38
CA GLU A 79 -11.45 -3.20 -15.74
C GLU A 79 -10.25 -3.54 -16.64
N GLY A 80 -9.08 -2.98 -16.32
CA GLY A 80 -7.83 -3.42 -16.92
C GLY A 80 -7.40 -4.75 -16.31
N ALA A 81 -6.98 -5.72 -17.14
CA ALA A 81 -6.19 -6.83 -16.63
C ALA A 81 -4.82 -6.27 -16.20
N ALA A 82 -4.55 -6.18 -14.90
CA ALA A 82 -3.22 -5.91 -14.39
C ALA A 82 -2.51 -7.24 -14.06
N PRO A 83 -1.79 -7.86 -15.01
CA PRO A 83 -1.16 -9.16 -14.80
C PRO A 83 -0.04 -9.14 -13.75
N SER A 84 0.36 -7.95 -13.30
CA SER A 84 1.39 -7.74 -12.28
C SER A 84 0.83 -7.60 -10.85
N ASN A 85 -0.48 -7.71 -10.65
CA ASN A 85 -1.02 -7.75 -9.31
C ASN A 85 -0.75 -9.13 -8.71
N GLY A 86 -0.26 -9.17 -7.47
CA GLY A 86 0.12 -10.45 -6.90
C GLY A 86 0.92 -10.39 -5.62
N VAL A 87 1.26 -11.59 -5.16
CA VAL A 87 2.31 -11.81 -4.17
C VAL A 87 3.57 -12.23 -4.92
N TYR A 88 4.63 -11.48 -4.72
CA TYR A 88 5.97 -11.77 -5.20
C TYR A 88 6.81 -12.34 -4.08
N ALA A 89 7.85 -13.09 -4.42
CA ALA A 89 8.84 -13.56 -3.47
C ALA A 89 10.26 -13.41 -4.01
N MET A 90 11.20 -13.19 -3.09
CA MET A 90 12.63 -13.23 -3.35
C MET A 90 13.38 -13.70 -2.11
N THR A 91 14.56 -14.28 -2.27
CA THR A 91 15.47 -14.51 -1.15
C THR A 91 16.21 -13.21 -0.84
N VAL A 92 16.32 -12.83 0.43
CA VAL A 92 17.01 -11.59 0.85
C VAL A 92 18.47 -11.54 0.37
N SER A 93 19.14 -12.69 0.26
CA SER A 93 20.52 -12.78 -0.26
C SER A 93 20.64 -12.62 -1.79
N SER A 94 19.53 -12.75 -2.52
CA SER A 94 19.46 -12.65 -3.98
C SER A 94 18.30 -11.73 -4.38
N PRO A 95 18.33 -10.43 -4.00
CA PRO A 95 17.16 -9.55 -4.06
C PRO A 95 16.71 -9.21 -5.48
N HIS A 96 17.49 -9.56 -6.51
CA HIS A 96 17.13 -9.34 -7.91
C HIS A 96 16.41 -10.55 -8.55
N GLU A 97 16.29 -11.67 -7.85
CA GLU A 97 15.57 -12.87 -8.32
C GLU A 97 14.11 -12.87 -7.87
N VAL A 98 13.37 -11.82 -8.22
CA VAL A 98 11.96 -11.65 -7.84
C VAL A 98 11.06 -12.53 -8.70
N ARG A 99 10.11 -13.24 -8.07
CA ARG A 99 9.17 -14.16 -8.76
C ARG A 99 7.74 -13.92 -8.28
N LEU A 100 6.79 -13.88 -9.21
CA LEU A 100 5.37 -13.94 -8.88
C LEU A 100 5.04 -15.35 -8.35
N VAL A 101 4.54 -15.44 -7.12
CA VAL A 101 4.24 -16.72 -6.45
C VAL A 101 2.76 -16.94 -6.18
N SER A 102 1.95 -15.88 -6.19
CA SER A 102 0.50 -16.04 -6.18
C SER A 102 0.03 -16.68 -7.50
N PRO A 103 -0.96 -17.59 -7.47
CA PRO A 103 -1.57 -18.09 -8.68
C PRO A 103 -2.30 -16.95 -9.42
N PRO A 104 -2.61 -17.12 -10.72
CA PRO A 104 -3.53 -16.24 -11.41
C PRO A 104 -4.87 -16.19 -10.67
N MET A 105 -5.30 -14.98 -10.31
CA MET A 105 -6.55 -14.74 -9.60
C MET A 105 -7.24 -13.54 -10.23
N ASP A 106 -8.52 -13.70 -10.57
CA ASP A 106 -9.34 -12.61 -11.08
C ASP A 106 -9.62 -11.60 -9.96
N ASP A 107 -9.61 -10.30 -10.29
CA ASP A 107 -9.92 -9.21 -9.35
C ASP A 107 -9.08 -9.24 -8.06
N PHE A 108 -7.81 -9.65 -8.19
CA PHE A 108 -6.84 -9.64 -7.10
C PHE A 108 -6.09 -8.31 -7.03
N LEU A 109 -6.37 -7.56 -5.96
CA LEU A 109 -5.82 -6.24 -5.63
C LEU A 109 -5.24 -6.29 -4.21
N PRO A 110 -4.10 -6.99 -4.03
CA PRO A 110 -3.53 -7.21 -2.70
C PRO A 110 -3.05 -5.92 -2.03
N HIS A 111 -2.97 -5.97 -0.71
CA HIS A 111 -2.49 -4.88 0.14
C HIS A 111 -1.65 -5.48 1.28
N GLY A 112 -1.93 -5.12 2.53
CA GLY A 112 -1.24 -5.68 3.69
C GLY A 112 -1.25 -7.21 3.73
N GLU A 113 -0.17 -7.78 4.24
CA GLU A 113 0.01 -9.22 4.41
C GLU A 113 0.51 -9.58 5.82
N SER A 114 0.36 -10.85 6.20
CA SER A 114 0.91 -11.37 7.45
C SER A 114 1.22 -12.86 7.34
N LEU A 115 2.43 -13.24 7.76
CA LEU A 115 2.86 -14.62 7.82
C LEU A 115 2.59 -15.23 9.19
N TRP A 116 1.60 -16.10 9.25
CA TRP A 116 1.39 -16.96 10.41
C TRP A 116 2.33 -18.17 10.36
N ARG A 117 2.85 -18.55 11.54
CA ARG A 117 3.75 -19.68 11.74
C ARG A 117 3.16 -20.60 12.80
N GLY A 118 2.92 -21.85 12.43
CA GLY A 118 2.36 -22.88 13.29
C GLY A 118 3.43 -23.63 14.10
N PRO A 119 3.02 -24.39 15.12
CA PRO A 119 3.94 -25.10 16.03
C PRO A 119 4.75 -26.21 15.36
N ASN A 120 4.27 -26.74 14.22
CA ASN A 120 4.91 -27.86 13.50
C ASN A 120 5.64 -27.40 12.22
N GLY A 121 6.01 -26.12 12.13
CA GLY A 121 6.67 -25.55 10.95
C GLY A 121 5.72 -25.20 9.79
N GLU A 122 4.41 -25.35 9.98
CA GLU A 122 3.39 -24.87 9.04
C GLU A 122 3.47 -23.36 8.88
N LYS A 123 3.27 -22.86 7.66
CA LYS A 123 3.24 -21.42 7.38
C LYS A 123 2.04 -21.08 6.53
N ARG A 124 1.42 -19.94 6.81
CA ARG A 124 0.29 -19.41 6.05
C ARG A 124 0.49 -17.92 5.86
N LEU A 125 0.55 -17.50 4.60
CA LEU A 125 0.54 -16.08 4.26
C LEU A 125 -0.92 -15.65 4.09
N PHE A 126 -1.36 -14.73 4.92
CA PHE A 126 -2.67 -14.08 4.81
C PHE A 126 -2.48 -12.75 4.10
N VAL A 127 -3.28 -12.49 3.08
CA VAL A 127 -3.19 -11.28 2.26
C VAL A 127 -4.54 -10.60 2.22
N ILE A 128 -4.56 -9.30 2.52
CA ILE A 128 -5.76 -8.48 2.37
C ILE A 128 -5.98 -8.24 0.87
N ASN A 129 -7.18 -8.57 0.38
CA ASN A 129 -7.60 -8.29 -0.99
C ASN A 129 -8.67 -7.20 -1.03
N HIS A 130 -8.57 -6.29 -2.00
CA HIS A 130 -9.57 -5.25 -2.27
C HIS A 130 -10.22 -5.42 -3.65
N PRO A 131 -11.01 -6.48 -3.87
CA PRO A 131 -11.65 -6.73 -5.17
C PRO A 131 -12.60 -5.58 -5.53
N THR A 132 -12.61 -5.21 -6.81
CA THR A 132 -13.43 -4.11 -7.33
C THR A 132 -14.92 -4.38 -7.28
N LYS A 133 -15.33 -5.64 -7.39
CA LYS A 133 -16.75 -6.03 -7.31
C LYS A 133 -17.22 -6.28 -5.87
N GLY A 134 -16.30 -6.17 -4.90
CA GLY A 134 -16.53 -6.61 -3.52
C GLY A 134 -16.61 -8.14 -3.41
N GLY A 135 -16.27 -8.67 -2.24
CA GLY A 135 -16.26 -10.11 -1.97
C GLY A 135 -15.14 -10.52 -1.03
N GLN A 136 -15.31 -11.66 -0.36
CA GLN A 136 -14.25 -12.33 0.40
C GLN A 136 -13.99 -13.68 -0.27
N TYR A 137 -12.75 -13.92 -0.67
CA TYR A 137 -12.29 -15.22 -1.12
C TYR A 137 -11.47 -15.82 0.03
N VAL A 138 -11.89 -16.99 0.51
CA VAL A 138 -11.20 -17.75 1.57
C VAL A 138 -10.44 -18.89 0.93
#